data_AF-Q4TEW9-F1
#
_entry.id   AF-Q4TEW9-F1
#
_cell.length_a   1.000
_cell.length_b   1.000
_cell.length_c   1.000
_cell.angle_alpha   90.00
_cell.angle_beta   90.00
_cell.angle_gamma   90.00
#
_symmetry.space_group_name_H-M   'P 1'
#
loop_
_entity.id
_entity.type
_entity.pdbx_description
1 polymer ?
#
loop_
_entity_poly.entity_id
_entity_poly.type
_entity_poly.pdbx_seq_one_letter_code
_entity_poly.pdbx_strand_id
1 'polypeptide(L)'
;RCSTIMVQGQELPLDQDWTDAFQSAYMELGGLGERVLGFCQAVLPSSQFPRGFSFDSDEENFPTQQLCFLGLISMIDPPRAAVPDAVGKCRSAGIKVIMVTGDHPITAKAIAKGVGIISEGNETVEDMAERLNLPLSQVNPRDAKACVVHGSDLKNMSSEDLDDVLRSHTEIVFARTSPQQKLIIVEGCQRQ
;
A
#
# COMPACT_ATOMS: atom_id res chain seq x y z
N ARG A 1 -0.63 16.96 5.08
CA ARG A 1 -0.99 17.33 6.47
C ARG A 1 0.17 18.02 7.19
N CYS A 2 1.41 17.64 6.92
CA CYS A 2 2.58 18.35 7.45
C CYS A 2 2.99 19.53 6.55
N SER A 3 3.61 20.54 7.13
CA SER A 3 4.21 21.70 6.44
C SER A 3 5.69 21.89 6.78
N THR A 4 6.15 21.24 7.84
CA THR A 4 7.53 21.30 8.33
C THR A 4 8.04 19.89 8.66
N ILE A 5 9.35 19.75 8.85
CA ILE A 5 10.04 18.51 9.20
C ILE A 5 11.09 18.76 10.29
N MET A 6 11.24 17.83 11.22
CA MET A 6 12.24 17.88 12.29
C MET A 6 13.55 17.23 11.82
N VAL A 7 14.60 18.03 11.70
CA VAL A 7 15.94 17.58 11.30
C VAL A 7 16.95 17.98 12.37
N GLN A 8 17.56 16.99 13.03
CA GLN A 8 18.57 17.22 14.08
C GLN A 8 18.12 18.21 15.18
N GLY A 9 16.83 18.19 15.52
CA GLY A 9 16.24 19.08 16.53
C GLY A 9 15.81 20.46 16.03
N GLN A 10 15.93 20.73 14.72
CA GLN A 10 15.45 21.96 14.09
C GLN A 10 14.24 21.69 13.20
N GLU A 11 13.26 22.56 13.26
CA GLU A 11 12.08 22.52 12.40
C GLU A 11 12.37 23.29 11.10
N LEU A 12 12.36 22.58 9.97
CA LEU A 12 12.60 23.11 8.63
C LEU A 12 11.32 23.06 7.81
N PRO A 13 11.12 23.94 6.82
CA PRO A 13 10.04 23.80 5.85
C PRO A 13 10.11 22.44 5.13
N LEU A 14 8.96 21.79 4.96
CA LEU A 14 8.85 20.57 4.17
C LEU A 14 8.77 20.95 2.69
N ASP A 15 9.92 21.03 2.04
CA ASP A 15 10.04 21.35 0.61
C ASP A 15 9.98 20.10 -0.29
N GLN A 16 10.22 20.30 -1.59
CA GLN A 16 10.17 19.22 -2.57
C GLN A 16 11.29 18.21 -2.36
N ASP A 17 12.49 18.64 -1.98
CA ASP A 17 13.63 17.74 -1.75
C ASP A 17 13.34 16.78 -0.58
N TRP A 18 12.75 17.29 0.52
CA TRP A 18 12.30 16.44 1.62
C TRP A 18 11.15 15.52 1.23
N THR A 19 10.25 16.00 0.37
CA THR A 19 9.14 15.19 -0.14
C THR A 19 9.67 14.02 -0.97
N ASP A 20 10.65 14.26 -1.85
CA ASP A 20 11.26 13.24 -2.70
C ASP A 20 12.08 12.23 -1.89
N ALA A 21 12.82 12.71 -0.88
CA ALA A 21 13.53 11.85 0.07
C ALA A 21 12.57 10.97 0.88
N PHE A 22 11.45 11.54 1.35
CA PHE A 22 10.39 10.78 2.02
C PHE A 22 9.82 9.69 1.12
N GLN A 23 9.49 10.03 -0.13
CA GLN A 23 8.93 9.05 -1.08
C GLN A 23 9.93 7.94 -1.35
N SER A 24 11.21 8.27 -1.53
CA SER A 24 12.26 7.29 -1.76
C SER A 24 12.39 6.30 -0.59
N ALA A 25 12.48 6.81 0.65
CA ALA A 25 12.55 5.96 1.85
C ALA A 25 11.27 5.13 2.05
N TYR A 26 10.11 5.71 1.76
CA TYR A 26 8.83 5.01 1.84
C TYR A 26 8.75 3.84 0.83
N MET A 27 9.18 4.07 -0.41
CA MET A 27 9.23 3.05 -1.46
C MET A 27 10.21 1.94 -1.11
N GLU A 28 11.39 2.28 -0.58
CA GLU A 28 12.40 1.31 -0.15
C GLU A 28 11.88 0.40 0.96
N LEU A 29 11.41 0.98 2.08
CA LEU A 29 10.90 0.22 3.23
C LEU A 29 9.66 -0.61 2.86
N GLY A 30 8.75 -0.03 2.07
CA GLY A 30 7.59 -0.76 1.56
C GLY A 30 7.99 -1.91 0.62
N GLY A 31 9.03 -1.72 -0.19
CA GLY A 31 9.57 -2.71 -1.12
C GLY A 31 10.20 -3.92 -0.41
N LEU A 32 10.65 -3.73 0.83
CA LEU A 32 11.11 -4.81 1.72
C LEU A 32 9.94 -5.59 2.36
N GLY A 33 8.69 -5.22 2.09
CA GLY A 33 7.52 -5.85 2.70
C GLY A 33 7.24 -5.38 4.12
N GLU A 34 7.81 -4.24 4.51
CA GLU A 34 7.56 -3.65 5.82
C GLU A 34 6.30 -2.77 5.78
N ARG A 35 5.56 -2.77 6.89
CA ARG A 35 4.50 -1.79 7.14
C ARG A 35 5.16 -0.50 7.61
N VAL A 36 5.00 0.57 6.84
CA VAL A 36 5.60 1.88 7.13
C VAL A 36 4.53 2.82 7.68
N LEU A 37 4.84 3.46 8.81
CA LEU A 37 4.00 4.46 9.47
C LEU A 37 4.72 5.80 9.55
N GLY A 38 4.02 6.88 9.21
CA GLY A 38 4.51 8.24 9.36
C GLY A 38 4.11 8.85 10.70
N PHE A 39 5.07 9.47 11.37
CA PHE A 39 4.87 10.15 12.66
C PHE A 39 5.07 11.65 12.49
N CYS A 40 4.20 12.43 13.12
CA CYS A 40 4.27 13.88 13.13
C CYS A 40 3.81 14.42 14.48
N GLN A 41 4.14 15.67 14.77
CA GLN A 41 3.76 16.37 16.00
C GLN A 41 3.33 17.80 15.70
N ALA A 42 2.65 18.42 16.67
CA ALA A 42 2.42 19.84 16.71
C ALA A 42 2.67 20.36 18.13
N VAL A 43 3.39 21.48 18.24
CA VAL A 43 3.56 22.19 19.51
C VAL A 43 2.51 23.28 19.56
N LEU A 44 1.49 23.08 20.42
CA LEU A 44 0.37 24.02 20.53
C LEU A 44 0.75 25.24 21.39
N PRO A 45 0.49 26.47 20.92
CA PRO A 45 0.84 27.67 21.67
C PRO A 45 -0.06 27.83 22.91
N SER A 46 0.57 28.02 24.08
CA SER A 46 -0.16 28.15 25.36
C SER A 46 -1.07 29.38 25.45
N SER A 47 -0.89 30.36 24.57
CA SER A 47 -1.78 31.52 24.44
C SER A 47 -3.15 31.16 23.85
N GLN A 48 -3.21 30.13 23.00
CA GLN A 48 -4.45 29.62 22.41
C GLN A 48 -4.96 28.39 23.16
N PHE A 49 -4.04 27.56 23.68
CA PHE A 49 -4.34 26.31 24.39
C PHE A 49 -3.77 26.36 25.82
N PRO A 50 -4.38 27.12 26.74
CA PRO A 50 -3.89 27.25 28.12
C PRO A 50 -4.05 25.94 28.91
N ARG A 51 -3.40 25.85 30.08
CA ARG A 51 -3.57 24.71 30.98
C ARG A 51 -5.04 24.58 31.37
N GLY A 52 -5.60 23.38 31.22
CA GLY A 52 -7.02 23.11 31.47
C GLY A 52 -7.93 23.35 30.26
N PHE A 53 -7.39 23.68 29.08
CA PHE A 53 -8.15 23.70 27.83
C PHE A 53 -8.81 22.33 27.59
N SER A 54 -10.11 22.33 27.25
CA SER A 54 -10.88 21.12 26.96
C SER A 54 -10.79 20.81 25.47
N PHE A 55 -10.09 19.74 25.14
CA PHE A 55 -10.00 19.24 23.76
C PHE A 55 -11.26 18.43 23.42
N ASP A 56 -11.81 18.68 22.23
CA ASP A 56 -12.98 17.97 21.70
C ASP A 56 -12.59 17.22 20.43
N SER A 57 -12.76 15.89 20.44
CA SER A 57 -12.43 15.02 19.31
C SER A 57 -13.52 14.93 18.24
N ASP A 58 -14.75 15.30 18.56
CA ASP A 58 -15.89 15.20 17.65
C ASP A 58 -16.00 16.47 16.78
N GLU A 59 -15.76 17.64 17.38
CA GLU A 59 -15.72 18.93 16.65
C GLU A 59 -14.29 19.35 16.20
N GLU A 60 -13.26 18.54 16.52
CA GLU A 60 -11.83 18.79 16.20
C GLU A 60 -11.38 20.23 16.50
N ASN A 61 -11.42 20.66 17.77
CA ASN A 61 -11.09 22.04 18.17
C ASN A 61 -9.57 22.36 18.25
N PHE A 62 -8.74 21.60 17.55
CA PHE A 62 -7.28 21.69 17.54
C PHE A 62 -6.73 21.46 16.13
N PRO A 63 -5.53 21.98 15.79
CA PRO A 63 -5.03 21.88 14.43
C PRO A 63 -4.67 20.44 14.04
N THR A 64 -5.24 19.97 12.92
CA THR A 64 -4.94 18.66 12.30
C THR A 64 -4.21 18.78 10.95
N GLN A 65 -3.79 20.01 10.62
CA GLN A 65 -3.00 20.39 9.45
C GLN A 65 -1.80 21.25 9.86
N GLN A 66 -0.85 21.45 8.95
CA GLN A 66 0.39 22.21 9.17
C GLN A 66 1.22 21.66 10.34
N LEU A 67 1.28 20.34 10.44
CA LEU A 67 2.05 19.63 11.47
C LEU A 67 3.55 19.57 11.10
N CYS A 68 4.38 19.26 12.09
CA CYS A 68 5.80 18.99 11.93
C CYS A 68 6.04 17.48 11.78
N PHE A 69 6.50 17.03 10.62
CA PHE A 69 6.85 15.65 10.35
C PHE A 69 8.10 15.24 11.12
N LEU A 70 8.08 14.07 11.77
CA LEU A 70 9.20 13.57 12.57
C LEU A 70 10.00 12.49 11.86
N GLY A 71 9.30 11.61 11.12
CA GLY A 71 9.95 10.52 10.44
C GLY A 71 9.02 9.34 10.15
N LEU A 72 9.64 8.32 9.57
CA LEU A 72 9.02 7.03 9.30
C LEU A 72 9.51 6.00 10.33
N ILE A 73 8.62 5.11 10.73
CA ILE A 73 8.97 3.86 11.40
C ILE A 73 8.38 2.73 10.57
N SER A 74 9.20 1.74 10.26
CA SER A 74 8.75 0.52 9.62
C SER A 74 8.73 -0.65 10.58
N MET A 75 7.85 -1.60 10.31
CA MET A 75 7.75 -2.85 11.05
C MET A 75 7.39 -3.96 10.08
N ILE A 76 8.05 -5.10 10.20
CA ILE A 76 7.70 -6.28 9.44
C ILE A 76 6.76 -7.16 10.25
N ASP A 77 5.66 -7.58 9.63
CA ASP A 77 4.89 -8.75 10.09
C ASP A 77 5.33 -9.92 9.20
N PRO A 78 6.36 -10.68 9.61
CA PRO A 78 6.95 -11.67 8.72
C PRO A 78 5.92 -12.77 8.43
N PRO A 79 5.87 -13.30 7.19
CA PRO A 79 5.05 -14.46 6.90
C PRO A 79 5.36 -15.59 7.87
N ARG A 80 4.33 -16.29 8.34
CA ARG A 80 4.53 -17.50 9.15
C ARG A 80 5.39 -18.48 8.35
N ALA A 81 6.34 -19.15 9.00
CA ALA A 81 7.32 -20.01 8.34
C ALA A 81 6.71 -21.10 7.42
N ALA A 82 5.49 -21.56 7.71
CA ALA A 82 4.79 -22.56 6.90
C ALA A 82 4.07 -21.99 5.66
N VAL A 83 3.91 -20.66 5.55
CA VAL A 83 3.09 -20.03 4.50
C VAL A 83 3.69 -20.23 3.10
N PRO A 84 4.99 -20.01 2.85
CA PRO A 84 5.54 -20.21 1.50
C PRO A 84 5.36 -21.65 0.98
N ASP A 85 5.60 -22.66 1.82
CA ASP A 85 5.39 -24.08 1.47
C ASP A 85 3.91 -24.39 1.22
N ALA A 86 3.01 -23.86 2.05
CA ALA A 86 1.56 -24.05 1.87
C ALA A 86 1.05 -23.43 0.54
N VAL A 87 1.50 -22.21 0.21
CA VAL A 87 1.17 -21.56 -1.06
C VAL A 87 1.69 -22.39 -2.23
N GLY A 88 2.94 -22.86 -2.15
CA GLY A 88 3.54 -23.74 -3.16
C GLY A 88 2.70 -25.01 -3.40
N LYS A 89 2.30 -25.70 -2.33
CA LYS A 89 1.46 -26.92 -2.40
C LYS A 89 0.10 -26.65 -3.04
N CYS A 90 -0.56 -25.55 -2.67
CA CYS A 90 -1.83 -25.15 -3.29
C CYS A 90 -1.66 -24.95 -4.81
N ARG A 91 -0.61 -24.23 -5.21
CA ARG A 91 -0.32 -23.98 -6.64
C ARG A 91 0.02 -25.26 -7.40
N SER A 92 0.80 -26.18 -6.81
CA SER A 92 1.11 -27.49 -7.41
C SER A 92 -0.14 -28.35 -7.60
N ALA A 93 -1.19 -28.15 -6.80
CA ALA A 93 -2.50 -28.78 -6.96
C ALA A 93 -3.41 -28.07 -7.99
N GLY A 94 -2.93 -27.02 -8.65
CA GLY A 94 -3.71 -26.22 -9.61
C GLY A 94 -4.65 -25.19 -8.96
N ILE A 95 -4.51 -24.93 -7.66
CA ILE A 95 -5.32 -23.94 -6.96
C ILE A 95 -4.74 -22.54 -7.20
N LYS A 96 -5.59 -21.63 -7.70
CA LYS A 96 -5.26 -20.21 -7.83
C LYS A 96 -5.29 -19.54 -6.45
N VAL A 97 -4.17 -18.94 -6.04
CA VAL A 97 -4.03 -18.24 -4.77
C VAL A 97 -4.05 -16.73 -5.02
N ILE A 98 -4.97 -16.01 -4.37
CA ILE A 98 -5.15 -14.56 -4.50
C ILE A 98 -4.95 -13.92 -3.13
N MET A 99 -4.16 -12.84 -3.06
CA MET A 99 -4.02 -12.05 -1.83
C MET A 99 -5.11 -10.97 -1.76
N VAL A 100 -5.76 -10.83 -0.61
CA VAL A 100 -6.73 -9.74 -0.34
C VAL A 100 -6.42 -9.08 1.01
N THR A 101 -5.79 -7.91 0.99
CA THR A 101 -5.33 -7.20 2.19
C THR A 101 -5.77 -5.74 2.24
N GLY A 102 -5.80 -5.19 3.46
CA GLY A 102 -5.97 -3.76 3.73
C GLY A 102 -4.64 -2.99 3.79
N ASP A 103 -3.50 -3.68 3.65
CA ASP A 103 -2.17 -3.07 3.60
C ASP A 103 -1.93 -2.31 2.29
N HIS A 104 -0.89 -1.48 2.28
CA HIS A 104 -0.49 -0.69 1.11
C HIS A 104 0.00 -1.57 -0.05
N PRO A 105 -0.23 -1.20 -1.33
CA PRO A 105 0.19 -2.00 -2.49
C PRO A 105 1.64 -2.45 -2.49
N ILE A 106 2.56 -1.55 -2.11
CA ILE A 106 4.01 -1.80 -2.14
C ILE A 106 4.34 -2.95 -1.16
N THR A 107 3.91 -2.82 0.10
CA THR A 107 4.06 -3.85 1.13
C THR A 107 3.38 -5.16 0.72
N ALA A 108 2.13 -5.09 0.23
CA ALA A 108 1.37 -6.26 -0.18
C ALA A 108 2.05 -7.04 -1.32
N LYS A 109 2.58 -6.32 -2.32
CA LYS A 109 3.33 -6.88 -3.44
C LYS A 109 4.61 -7.56 -2.97
N ALA A 110 5.37 -6.91 -2.08
CA ALA A 110 6.60 -7.46 -1.54
C ALA A 110 6.34 -8.75 -0.73
N ILE A 111 5.32 -8.75 0.14
CA ILE A 111 4.90 -9.97 0.87
C ILE A 111 4.42 -11.05 -0.11
N ALA A 112 3.63 -10.69 -1.12
CA ALA A 112 3.13 -11.63 -2.13
C ALA A 112 4.26 -12.31 -2.91
N LYS A 113 5.32 -11.57 -3.26
CA LYS A 113 6.55 -12.14 -3.84
C LYS A 113 7.25 -13.06 -2.83
N GLY A 114 7.42 -12.61 -1.58
CA GLY A 114 8.07 -13.38 -0.52
C GLY A 114 7.39 -14.71 -0.14
N VAL A 115 6.06 -14.81 -0.32
CA VAL A 115 5.30 -16.05 -0.05
C VAL A 115 4.95 -16.87 -1.29
N GLY A 116 5.34 -16.44 -2.49
CA GLY A 116 5.09 -17.17 -3.73
C GLY A 116 3.68 -17.04 -4.30
N ILE A 117 2.91 -16.03 -3.89
CA ILE A 117 1.65 -15.65 -4.58
C ILE A 117 1.99 -15.01 -5.92
N ILE A 118 2.97 -14.11 -5.94
CA ILE A 118 3.64 -13.66 -7.17
C ILE A 118 4.91 -14.49 -7.31
N SER A 119 5.07 -15.16 -8.45
CA SER A 119 6.26 -16.00 -8.69
C SER A 119 7.50 -15.14 -8.90
N GLU A 120 8.66 -15.67 -8.54
CA GLU A 120 9.94 -15.05 -8.88
C GLU A 120 10.06 -14.89 -10.41
N GLY A 121 10.48 -13.72 -10.86
CA GLY A 121 10.60 -13.38 -12.29
C GLY A 121 9.30 -12.98 -13.00
N ASN A 122 8.13 -13.12 -12.36
CA ASN A 122 6.90 -12.51 -12.89
C ASN A 122 6.84 -11.03 -12.51
N GLU A 123 6.38 -10.24 -13.48
CA GLU A 123 6.31 -8.78 -13.38
C GLU A 123 4.85 -8.33 -13.36
N THR A 124 4.61 -7.26 -12.61
CA THR A 124 3.38 -6.46 -12.75
C THR A 124 3.53 -5.47 -13.89
N VAL A 125 2.42 -4.84 -14.31
CA VAL A 125 2.44 -3.78 -15.34
C VAL A 125 3.40 -2.65 -14.92
N GLU A 126 3.45 -2.33 -13.63
CA GLU A 126 4.36 -1.34 -13.05
C GLU A 126 5.82 -1.79 -13.12
N ASP A 127 6.12 -3.06 -12.80
CA ASP A 127 7.48 -3.60 -12.92
C ASP A 127 7.97 -3.54 -14.38
N MET A 128 7.10 -3.89 -15.33
CA MET A 128 7.42 -3.84 -16.76
C MET A 128 7.65 -2.40 -17.25
N ALA A 129 6.81 -1.46 -16.83
CA ALA A 129 6.94 -0.05 -17.19
C ALA A 129 8.27 0.54 -16.69
N GLU A 130 8.64 0.25 -15.44
CA GLU A 130 9.89 0.69 -14.84
C GLU A 130 11.10 0.07 -15.56
N ARG A 131 11.10 -1.25 -15.77
CA ARG A 131 12.19 -1.95 -16.46
C ARG A 131 12.40 -1.49 -17.91
N LEU A 132 11.31 -1.22 -18.63
CA LEU A 132 11.35 -0.76 -20.02
C LEU A 132 11.53 0.76 -20.14
N ASN A 133 11.48 1.49 -19.03
CA ASN A 133 11.46 2.95 -18.99
C ASN A 133 10.35 3.54 -19.88
N LEU A 134 9.15 2.95 -19.81
CA LEU A 134 7.97 3.36 -20.58
C LEU A 134 6.87 3.89 -19.63
N PRO A 135 6.04 4.84 -20.08
CA PRO A 135 4.82 5.20 -19.37
C PRO A 135 3.89 3.97 -19.21
N LEU A 136 3.21 3.85 -18.07
CA LEU A 136 2.26 2.76 -17.80
C LEU A 136 1.21 2.59 -18.91
N SER A 137 0.79 3.68 -19.56
CA SER A 137 -0.18 3.67 -20.66
C SER A 137 0.31 2.95 -21.92
N GLN A 138 1.62 2.69 -22.03
CA GLN A 138 2.23 2.01 -23.18
C GLN A 138 2.49 0.52 -22.91
N VAL A 139 2.31 0.06 -21.67
CA VAL A 139 2.44 -1.36 -21.33
C VAL A 139 1.08 -2.02 -21.50
N ASN A 140 1.04 -3.08 -22.32
CA ASN A 140 -0.17 -3.87 -22.46
C ASN A 140 -0.39 -4.70 -21.18
N PRO A 141 -1.50 -4.51 -20.45
CA PRO A 141 -1.74 -5.24 -19.19
C PRO A 141 -1.75 -6.76 -19.36
N ARG A 142 -2.09 -7.26 -20.55
CA ARG A 142 -2.12 -8.70 -20.84
C ARG A 142 -0.75 -9.36 -20.90
N ASP A 143 0.32 -8.57 -21.03
CA ASP A 143 1.68 -9.11 -21.06
C ASP A 143 2.17 -9.41 -19.62
N ALA A 144 1.55 -8.79 -18.60
CA ALA A 144 1.84 -9.03 -17.20
C ALA A 144 1.02 -10.22 -16.68
N LYS A 145 1.70 -11.25 -16.15
CA LYS A 145 1.02 -12.39 -15.50
C LYS A 145 0.50 -12.06 -14.11
N ALA A 146 1.10 -11.05 -13.48
CA ALA A 146 0.78 -10.60 -12.14
C ALA A 146 0.17 -9.19 -12.16
N CYS A 147 -0.76 -8.92 -11.26
CA CYS A 147 -1.28 -7.56 -11.06
C CYS A 147 -1.49 -7.24 -9.58
N VAL A 148 -1.38 -5.95 -9.27
CA VAL A 148 -1.73 -5.40 -7.96
C VAL A 148 -2.85 -4.39 -8.16
N VAL A 149 -4.01 -4.66 -7.60
CA VAL A 149 -5.19 -3.81 -7.71
C VAL A 149 -5.37 -3.05 -6.40
N HIS A 150 -5.36 -1.72 -6.47
CA HIS A 150 -5.64 -0.89 -5.31
C HIS A 150 -7.15 -0.76 -5.07
N GLY A 151 -7.55 -0.71 -3.79
CA GLY A 151 -8.96 -0.63 -3.39
C GLY A 151 -9.70 0.60 -3.94
N SER A 152 -9.03 1.72 -4.22
CA SER A 152 -9.68 2.86 -4.90
C SER A 152 -10.14 2.53 -6.31
N ASP A 153 -9.36 1.73 -7.02
CA ASP A 153 -9.61 1.40 -8.41
C ASP A 153 -10.69 0.34 -8.48
N LEU A 154 -10.61 -0.65 -7.59
CA LEU A 154 -11.66 -1.66 -7.40
C LEU A 154 -13.03 -1.06 -7.09
N LYS A 155 -13.08 0.08 -6.37
CA LYS A 155 -14.35 0.78 -6.10
C LYS A 155 -15.02 1.30 -7.37
N ASN A 156 -14.23 1.65 -8.39
CA ASN A 156 -14.70 2.21 -9.65
C ASN A 156 -14.84 1.15 -10.75
N MET A 157 -14.40 -0.09 -10.50
CA MET A 157 -14.54 -1.20 -11.43
C MET A 157 -15.98 -1.72 -11.47
N SER A 158 -16.45 -2.04 -12.67
CA SER A 158 -17.66 -2.84 -12.84
C SER A 158 -17.38 -4.32 -12.51
N SER A 159 -18.44 -5.12 -12.37
CA SER A 159 -18.29 -6.57 -12.19
C SER A 159 -17.58 -7.22 -13.38
N GLU A 160 -17.78 -6.70 -14.59
CA GLU A 160 -17.15 -7.19 -15.82
C GLU A 160 -15.65 -6.90 -15.82
N ASP A 161 -15.24 -5.70 -15.41
CA ASP A 161 -13.82 -5.33 -15.28
C ASP A 161 -13.11 -6.24 -14.26
N LEU A 162 -13.76 -6.48 -13.12
CA LEU A 162 -13.23 -7.39 -12.09
C LEU A 162 -13.11 -8.82 -12.63
N ASP A 163 -14.13 -9.31 -13.33
CA ASP A 163 -14.11 -10.66 -13.90
C ASP A 163 -13.00 -10.79 -14.96
N ASP A 164 -12.75 -9.73 -15.74
CA ASP A 164 -11.65 -9.68 -16.70
C ASP A 164 -10.29 -9.68 -16.01
N VAL A 165 -10.09 -8.94 -14.92
CA VAL A 165 -8.87 -9.01 -14.11
C VAL A 165 -8.65 -10.43 -13.58
N LEU A 166 -9.71 -11.05 -13.04
CA LEU A 166 -9.68 -12.40 -12.50
C LEU A 166 -9.38 -13.46 -13.56
N ARG A 167 -9.72 -13.25 -14.85
CA ARG A 167 -9.39 -14.17 -15.95
C ARG A 167 -8.01 -13.93 -16.54
N SER A 168 -7.64 -12.66 -16.73
CA SER A 168 -6.43 -12.27 -17.47
C SER A 168 -5.15 -12.47 -16.68
N HIS A 169 -5.20 -12.34 -15.35
CA HIS A 169 -4.03 -12.45 -14.48
C HIS A 169 -4.09 -13.71 -13.65
N THR A 170 -2.98 -14.44 -13.59
CA THR A 170 -2.88 -15.68 -12.80
C THR A 170 -2.47 -15.41 -11.36
N GLU A 171 -1.76 -14.31 -11.11
CA GLU A 171 -1.21 -13.93 -9.82
C GLU A 171 -1.76 -12.56 -9.43
N ILE A 172 -2.64 -12.51 -8.43
CA ILE A 172 -3.43 -11.31 -8.15
C ILE A 172 -3.26 -10.91 -6.69
N VAL A 173 -3.01 -9.62 -6.48
CA VAL A 173 -2.97 -9.00 -5.16
C VAL A 173 -3.96 -7.84 -5.13
N PHE A 174 -4.98 -7.93 -4.30
CA PHE A 174 -5.84 -6.80 -3.97
C PHE A 174 -5.34 -6.14 -2.67
N ALA A 175 -4.94 -4.88 -2.76
CA ALA A 175 -4.38 -4.10 -1.66
C ALA A 175 -5.29 -2.93 -1.28
N ARG A 176 -5.17 -2.42 -0.04
CA ARG A 176 -6.01 -1.33 0.51
C ARG A 176 -7.52 -1.59 0.38
N THR A 177 -7.94 -2.86 0.49
CA THR A 177 -9.35 -3.25 0.36
C THR A 177 -10.14 -3.03 1.66
N SER A 178 -11.38 -2.57 1.53
CA SER A 178 -12.36 -2.54 2.64
C SER A 178 -12.98 -3.93 2.87
N PRO A 179 -13.58 -4.19 4.05
CA PRO A 179 -14.31 -5.44 4.29
C PRO A 179 -15.37 -5.76 3.22
N GLN A 180 -16.10 -4.76 2.74
CA GLN A 180 -17.10 -4.91 1.68
C GLN A 180 -16.44 -5.31 0.35
N GLN A 181 -15.29 -4.72 0.02
CA GLN A 181 -14.55 -5.07 -1.19
C GLN A 181 -14.03 -6.50 -1.17
N LYS A 182 -13.67 -7.03 0.01
CA LYS A 182 -13.29 -8.45 0.13
C LYS A 182 -14.43 -9.37 -0.27
N LEU A 183 -15.67 -9.04 0.13
CA LEU A 183 -16.85 -9.80 -0.28
C LEU A 183 -17.04 -9.74 -1.80
N ILE A 184 -16.95 -8.56 -2.40
CA ILE A 184 -17.07 -8.37 -3.86
C ILE A 184 -16.05 -9.23 -4.62
N ILE A 185 -14.79 -9.29 -4.15
CA ILE A 185 -13.74 -10.13 -4.76
C ILE A 185 -14.10 -11.61 -4.68
N VAL A 186 -14.59 -12.08 -3.51
CA VAL A 186 -15.01 -13.46 -3.33
C VAL A 186 -16.20 -13.81 -4.23
N GLU A 187 -17.21 -12.94 -4.30
CA GLU A 187 -18.34 -13.10 -5.21
C GLU A 187 -17.89 -13.13 -6.68
N GLY A 188 -16.90 -12.30 -7.06
CA GLY A 188 -16.30 -12.34 -8.40
C GLY A 188 -15.63 -13.66 -8.72
N CYS A 189 -14.92 -14.26 -7.76
CA CYS A 189 -14.33 -15.59 -7.94
C CYS A 189 -15.39 -16.70 -8.04
N GLN A 190 -16.56 -16.54 -7.39
CA GLN A 190 -17.66 -17.52 -7.42
C GLN A 190 -18.51 -17.46 -8.70
N ARG A 191 -18.47 -16.34 -9.43
CA ARG A 191 -19.19 -16.19 -10.71
C ARG A 191 -18.50 -16.89 -11.89
N GLN A 192 -17.23 -17.30 -11.72
CA GLN A 192 -16.44 -17.96 -12.77
C GLN A 192 -16.56 -19.48 -12.68
#